data_AF-A0AA51MMV9-F1
#
_entry.id   AF-A0AA51MMV9-F1
#
_cell.length_a   1.000
_cell.length_b   1.000
_cell.length_c   1.000
_cell.angle_alpha   90.00
_cell.angle_beta   90.00
_cell.angle_gamma   90.00
#
_symmetry.space_group_name_H-M   'P 1'
#
loop_
_entity.id
_entity.type
_entity.pdbx_description
1 polymer ?
#
loop_
_entity_poly.entity_id
_entity_poly.type
_entity_poly.pdbx_seq_one_letter_code
_entity_poly.pdbx_strand_id
1 'polypeptide(L)'
;MPTTALYAAQPEYTQGRRYPEAPPQYRTEFQRDRDRIIHSKAFRRLEYKTQVFVNHEGDLYRTRLTHSLEVAQIARSVARSMGLNEDLTEAIALAHDLGHTPFGHAGQDELNACMKDFGGFEHNLQSLRVVDVLEDSYADFPGINLTFETREGILKHCALKHAQTLGDVGQRFLNKTQPTLEAQLTNLADEIAYNNHDIEDGLRSGLISLEQLQQVPVFAQEYQAVLQQYPALQGRRLIRETLRRMIGRMVVDLIESSQAAIQASGVETLAEVRAQPLALMRYGDDMRQQKNGLKKFLRDNLYFHPTVYRMTWRARQVVRALFDAYLQDTRLLTPKYQAFAKRYEADDGDAGRARAIADFIAGMTDRYAMREYGQLFDLSGLR
;
A
#
# COMPACT_ATOMS: atom_id res chain seq x y z
N MET A 1 -13.63 26.15 1.78
CA MET A 1 -13.23 24.79 2.18
C MET A 1 -14.43 24.14 2.85
N PRO A 2 -14.81 22.89 2.54
CA PRO A 2 -15.79 22.18 3.38
C PRO A 2 -15.25 22.13 4.81
N THR A 3 -16.10 22.45 5.79
CA THR A 3 -15.74 22.43 7.21
C THR A 3 -15.56 20.96 7.62
N THR A 4 -14.31 20.59 7.88
CA THR A 4 -13.95 19.29 8.45
C THR A 4 -14.42 19.20 9.91
N ALA A 5 -14.67 17.99 10.40
CA ALA A 5 -15.02 17.74 11.79
C ALA A 5 -13.88 18.15 12.73
N LEU A 6 -14.19 18.48 13.99
CA LEU A 6 -13.19 18.91 14.98
C LEU A 6 -12.15 17.84 15.31
N TYR A 7 -12.52 16.57 15.18
CA TYR A 7 -11.64 15.42 15.36
C TYR A 7 -10.83 15.04 14.12
N ALA A 8 -11.09 15.67 12.96
CA ALA A 8 -10.34 15.44 11.73
C ALA A 8 -8.99 16.15 11.75
N ALA A 9 -8.03 15.64 10.97
CA ALA A 9 -6.73 16.29 10.84
C ALA A 9 -6.85 17.64 10.11
N GLN A 10 -6.33 18.70 10.72
CA GLN A 10 -6.34 20.04 10.13
C GLN A 10 -4.92 20.42 9.69
N PRO A 11 -4.74 20.92 8.45
CA PRO A 11 -3.41 21.30 7.97
C PRO A 11 -2.79 22.46 8.78
N GLU A 12 -3.60 23.30 9.41
CA GLU A 12 -3.14 24.41 10.27
C GLU A 12 -2.53 23.92 11.60
N TYR A 13 -2.88 22.71 12.04
CA TYR A 13 -2.38 22.09 13.28
C TYR A 13 -1.44 20.92 13.01
N THR A 14 -0.83 20.88 11.82
CA THR A 14 0.18 19.86 11.49
C THR A 14 1.35 19.90 12.47
N GLN A 15 1.91 18.73 12.80
CA GLN A 15 3.19 18.64 13.53
C GLN A 15 4.39 19.02 12.63
N GLY A 16 4.13 19.32 11.35
CA GLY A 16 5.10 19.86 10.42
C GLY A 16 5.92 18.79 9.70
N ARG A 17 7.10 19.20 9.24
CA ARG A 17 8.00 18.43 8.38
C ARG A 17 9.35 18.25 9.07
N ARG A 18 10.14 17.27 8.64
CA ARG A 18 11.49 17.03 9.22
C ARG A 18 12.46 18.15 8.88
N TYR A 19 12.41 18.63 7.65
CA TYR A 19 13.23 19.75 7.20
C TYR A 19 12.38 21.02 7.15
N PRO A 20 12.81 22.12 7.78
CA PRO A 20 12.08 23.39 7.74
C PRO A 20 11.94 23.91 6.31
N GLU A 21 10.73 24.29 5.94
CA GLU A 21 10.42 24.92 4.65
C GLU A 21 9.42 26.05 4.87
N ALA A 22 9.45 27.06 3.99
CA ALA A 22 8.41 28.09 4.00
C ALA A 22 7.02 27.48 3.72
N PRO A 23 5.96 27.98 4.38
CA PRO A 23 4.60 27.50 4.17
C PRO A 23 4.16 27.78 2.71
N PRO A 24 3.34 26.90 2.11
CA PRO A 24 2.80 27.09 0.77
C PRO A 24 1.83 28.29 0.73
N GLN A 25 1.79 28.99 -0.41
CA GLN A 25 0.98 30.22 -0.56
C GLN A 25 -0.49 29.95 -0.97
N TYR A 26 -0.73 28.99 -1.88
CA TYR A 26 -2.04 28.79 -2.52
C TYR A 26 -2.62 27.39 -2.35
N ARG A 27 -1.99 26.57 -1.50
CA ARG A 27 -2.40 25.19 -1.22
C ARG A 27 -2.13 24.85 0.25
N THR A 28 -2.81 23.86 0.79
CA THR A 28 -2.56 23.37 2.16
C THR A 28 -1.27 22.53 2.22
N GLU A 29 -0.78 22.26 3.44
CA GLU A 29 0.36 21.36 3.64
C GLU A 29 0.08 19.93 3.13
N PHE A 30 -1.14 19.43 3.29
CA PHE A 30 -1.54 18.10 2.79
C PHE A 30 -1.67 18.07 1.26
N GLN A 31 -2.14 19.15 0.64
CA GLN A 31 -2.12 19.28 -0.82
C GLN A 31 -0.68 19.28 -1.37
N ARG A 32 0.23 19.98 -0.68
CA ARG A 32 1.66 19.94 -1.02
C ARG A 32 2.19 18.51 -0.95
N ASP A 33 1.84 17.74 0.08
CA ASP A 33 2.24 16.32 0.19
C ASP A 33 1.75 15.48 -0.98
N ARG A 34 0.45 15.55 -1.27
CA ARG A 34 -0.15 14.85 -2.42
C ARG A 34 0.59 15.17 -3.71
N ASP A 35 0.83 16.44 -3.99
CA ASP A 35 1.47 16.86 -5.22
C ASP A 35 2.91 16.33 -5.31
N ARG A 36 3.65 16.31 -4.18
CA ARG A 36 5.00 15.71 -4.12
C ARG A 36 4.98 14.22 -4.42
N ILE A 37 4.02 13.49 -3.86
CA ILE A 37 3.86 12.06 -4.07
C ILE A 37 3.61 11.77 -5.55
N ILE A 38 2.64 12.46 -6.17
CA ILE A 38 2.27 12.26 -7.58
C ILE A 38 3.46 12.46 -8.52
N HIS A 39 4.33 13.45 -8.26
CA HIS A 39 5.48 13.75 -9.13
C HIS A 39 6.72 12.88 -8.84
N SER A 40 6.72 12.10 -7.77
CA SER A 40 7.84 11.24 -7.39
C SER A 40 8.16 10.17 -8.45
N LYS A 41 9.40 9.70 -8.49
CA LYS A 41 9.79 8.59 -9.38
C LYS A 41 9.17 7.29 -8.89
N ALA A 42 9.08 7.09 -7.57
CA ALA A 42 8.48 5.92 -6.94
C ALA A 42 7.00 5.76 -7.32
N PHE A 43 6.20 6.83 -7.29
CA PHE A 43 4.80 6.78 -7.69
C PHE A 43 4.64 6.41 -9.17
N ARG A 44 5.44 7.01 -10.06
CA ARG A 44 5.47 6.64 -11.49
C ARG A 44 5.84 5.17 -11.73
N ARG A 45 6.75 4.61 -10.93
CA ARG A 45 7.13 3.19 -11.04
C ARG A 45 6.00 2.22 -10.68
N LEU A 46 4.97 2.65 -9.94
CA LEU A 46 3.81 1.82 -9.62
C LEU A 46 3.04 1.40 -10.89
N GLU A 47 3.15 2.16 -11.99
CA GLU A 47 2.60 1.79 -13.30
C GLU A 47 3.21 0.48 -13.83
N TYR A 48 4.46 0.18 -13.46
CA TYR A 48 5.19 -0.99 -13.94
C TYR A 48 5.46 -2.03 -12.83
N LYS A 49 4.67 -1.99 -11.76
CA LYS A 49 4.68 -2.96 -10.68
C LYS A 49 3.35 -3.67 -10.58
N THR A 50 3.40 -4.98 -10.57
CA THR A 50 2.22 -5.84 -10.45
C THR A 50 1.67 -5.86 -9.04
N GLN A 51 0.35 -5.99 -8.94
CA GLN A 51 -0.33 -6.20 -7.67
C GLN A 51 -0.30 -7.69 -7.29
N VAL A 52 -1.16 -8.51 -7.90
CA VAL A 52 -1.23 -9.97 -7.68
C VAL A 52 -0.81 -10.78 -8.92
N PHE A 53 -1.22 -10.35 -10.12
CA PHE A 53 -0.90 -11.02 -11.38
C PHE A 53 0.30 -10.36 -12.06
N VAL A 54 1.22 -11.17 -12.62
CA VAL A 54 2.37 -10.62 -13.33
C VAL A 54 1.92 -10.06 -14.69
N ASN A 55 2.31 -8.81 -14.97
CA ASN A 55 1.83 -7.97 -16.07
C ASN A 55 2.04 -8.56 -17.47
N HIS A 56 2.80 -9.65 -17.61
CA HIS A 56 3.08 -10.26 -18.91
C HIS A 56 1.96 -11.19 -19.41
N GLU A 57 0.93 -11.47 -18.62
CA GLU A 57 -0.18 -12.38 -19.03
C GLU A 57 -1.37 -11.65 -19.69
N GLY A 58 -1.38 -10.31 -19.78
CA GLY A 58 -2.40 -9.56 -20.50
C GLY A 58 -2.41 -8.03 -20.24
N ASP A 59 -2.84 -7.25 -21.23
CA ASP A 59 -2.75 -5.78 -21.24
C ASP A 59 -3.69 -5.04 -20.27
N LEU A 60 -4.56 -5.76 -19.55
CA LEU A 60 -5.61 -5.18 -18.72
C LEU A 60 -5.56 -5.70 -17.28
N TYR A 61 -4.43 -6.22 -16.81
CA TYR A 61 -4.23 -6.51 -15.39
C TYR A 61 -3.92 -5.22 -14.64
N ARG A 62 -4.44 -5.10 -13.41
CA ARG A 62 -4.22 -3.91 -12.60
C ARG A 62 -2.76 -3.82 -12.14
N THR A 63 -2.25 -2.60 -12.18
CA THR A 63 -0.95 -2.22 -11.66
C THR A 63 -1.14 -1.68 -10.25
N ARG A 64 -0.03 -1.52 -9.50
CA ARG A 64 -0.10 -0.82 -8.21
C ARG A 64 -0.58 0.62 -8.35
N LEU A 65 -0.30 1.27 -9.48
CA LEU A 65 -0.78 2.63 -9.73
C LEU A 65 -2.30 2.68 -9.80
N THR A 66 -2.92 1.79 -10.59
CA THR A 66 -4.39 1.74 -10.70
C THR A 66 -5.04 1.40 -9.35
N HIS A 67 -4.42 0.48 -8.59
CA HIS A 67 -4.85 0.16 -7.23
C HIS A 67 -4.81 1.39 -6.32
N SER A 68 -3.67 2.08 -6.23
CA SER A 68 -3.55 3.28 -5.38
C SER A 68 -4.55 4.38 -5.75
N LEU A 69 -4.87 4.54 -7.03
CA LEU A 69 -5.90 5.50 -7.48
C LEU A 69 -7.31 5.10 -7.03
N GLU A 70 -7.64 3.81 -7.04
CA GLU A 70 -8.93 3.30 -6.58
C GLU A 70 -9.05 3.39 -5.06
N VAL A 71 -7.97 3.08 -4.32
CA VAL A 71 -7.89 3.30 -2.88
C VAL A 71 -8.14 4.78 -2.56
N ALA A 72 -7.47 5.70 -3.27
CA ALA A 72 -7.66 7.13 -3.08
C ALA A 72 -9.11 7.56 -3.37
N GLN A 73 -9.73 7.03 -4.42
CA GLN A 73 -11.12 7.34 -4.77
C GLN A 73 -12.09 6.91 -3.68
N ILE A 74 -11.98 5.66 -3.21
CA ILE A 74 -12.84 5.13 -2.14
C ILE A 74 -12.62 5.93 -0.85
N ALA A 75 -11.35 6.10 -0.44
CA ALA A 75 -11.00 6.76 0.80
C ALA A 75 -11.48 8.21 0.83
N ARG A 76 -11.33 8.97 -0.26
CA ARG A 76 -11.85 10.34 -0.35
C ARG A 76 -13.37 10.40 -0.28
N SER A 77 -14.07 9.46 -0.91
CA SER A 77 -15.53 9.40 -0.84
C SER A 77 -16.01 9.22 0.60
N VAL A 78 -15.38 8.29 1.34
CA VAL A 78 -15.71 8.06 2.75
C VAL A 78 -15.31 9.24 3.62
N ALA A 79 -14.11 9.80 3.42
CA ALA A 79 -13.62 10.95 4.16
C ALA A 79 -14.59 12.14 4.04
N ARG A 80 -15.04 12.45 2.82
CA ARG A 80 -16.01 13.53 2.57
C ARG A 80 -17.34 13.28 3.29
N SER A 81 -17.87 12.06 3.21
CA SER A 81 -19.12 11.69 3.89
C SER A 81 -19.03 11.76 5.41
N MET A 82 -17.84 11.61 5.97
CA MET A 82 -17.58 11.64 7.41
C MET A 82 -17.00 12.97 7.91
N GLY A 83 -16.83 13.97 7.04
CA GLY A 83 -16.21 15.24 7.40
C GLY A 83 -14.72 15.13 7.77
N LEU A 84 -14.01 14.11 7.30
CA LEU A 84 -12.56 13.95 7.46
C LEU A 84 -11.79 14.75 6.41
N ASN A 85 -10.47 14.89 6.61
CA ASN A 85 -9.63 15.62 5.66
C ASN A 85 -9.36 14.82 4.37
N GLU A 86 -9.98 15.24 3.27
CA GLU A 86 -9.83 14.59 1.97
C GLU A 86 -8.39 14.61 1.43
N ASP A 87 -7.68 15.74 1.57
CA ASP A 87 -6.33 15.91 1.01
C ASP A 87 -5.31 15.04 1.74
N LEU A 88 -5.39 14.94 3.07
CA LEU A 88 -4.56 14.01 3.85
C LEU A 88 -4.87 12.56 3.49
N THR A 89 -6.16 12.21 3.43
CA THR A 89 -6.61 10.87 3.06
C THR A 89 -6.09 10.46 1.68
N GLU A 90 -6.18 11.36 0.71
CA GLU A 90 -5.65 11.14 -0.65
C GLU A 90 -4.13 10.99 -0.64
N ALA A 91 -3.39 11.86 0.07
CA ALA A 91 -1.94 11.77 0.16
C ALA A 91 -1.49 10.42 0.75
N ILE A 92 -2.11 9.95 1.84
CA ILE A 92 -1.79 8.65 2.44
C ILE A 92 -2.11 7.52 1.45
N ALA A 93 -3.28 7.55 0.82
CA ALA A 93 -3.71 6.53 -0.13
C ALA A 93 -2.78 6.41 -1.35
N LEU A 94 -2.26 7.52 -1.87
CA LEU A 94 -1.32 7.49 -2.99
C LEU A 94 0.09 7.03 -2.57
N ALA A 95 0.46 7.20 -1.30
CA ALA A 95 1.81 6.92 -0.82
C ALA A 95 2.00 5.53 -0.17
N HIS A 96 0.91 4.85 0.24
CA HIS A 96 1.01 3.62 1.05
C HIS A 96 1.87 2.53 0.40
N ASP A 97 1.86 2.46 -0.93
CA ASP A 97 2.46 1.37 -1.71
C ASP A 97 3.79 1.74 -2.39
N LEU A 98 4.35 2.93 -2.15
CA LEU A 98 5.58 3.40 -2.82
C LEU A 98 6.79 2.47 -2.63
N GLY A 99 6.85 1.80 -1.49
CA GLY A 99 7.95 0.91 -1.09
C GLY A 99 7.81 -0.54 -1.52
N HIS A 100 6.74 -0.91 -2.22
CA HIS A 100 6.57 -2.30 -2.64
C HIS A 100 7.67 -2.74 -3.61
N THR A 101 8.16 -3.96 -3.44
CA THR A 101 9.14 -4.58 -4.35
C THR A 101 8.54 -4.88 -5.72
N PRO A 102 9.39 -5.16 -6.73
CA PRO A 102 8.96 -5.91 -7.91
C PRO A 102 8.23 -7.21 -7.51
N PHE A 103 7.33 -7.65 -8.38
CA PHE A 103 6.57 -8.91 -8.24
C PHE A 103 5.67 -8.98 -6.99
N GLY A 104 5.25 -7.83 -6.47
CA GLY A 104 4.30 -7.73 -5.36
C GLY A 104 4.76 -8.46 -4.09
N HIS A 105 3.86 -9.23 -3.47
CA HIS A 105 4.14 -9.93 -2.20
C HIS A 105 5.27 -10.97 -2.34
N ALA A 106 5.39 -11.62 -3.50
CA ALA A 106 6.45 -12.60 -3.74
C ALA A 106 7.84 -11.97 -3.58
N GLY A 107 8.04 -10.77 -4.16
CA GLY A 107 9.31 -10.06 -4.04
C GLY A 107 9.56 -9.55 -2.63
N GLN A 108 8.52 -9.13 -1.91
CA GLN A 108 8.64 -8.64 -0.54
C GLN A 108 9.04 -9.77 0.40
N ASP A 109 8.34 -10.91 0.33
CA ASP A 109 8.62 -12.07 1.17
C ASP A 109 10.04 -12.56 0.96
N GLU A 110 10.49 -12.61 -0.29
CA GLU A 110 11.86 -13.02 -0.59
C GLU A 110 12.88 -11.98 -0.13
N LEU A 111 12.68 -10.70 -0.44
CA LEU A 111 13.61 -9.66 -0.01
C LEU A 111 13.69 -9.58 1.52
N ASN A 112 12.59 -9.84 2.23
CA ASN A 112 12.59 -9.96 3.69
C ASN A 112 13.37 -11.19 4.17
N ALA A 113 13.25 -12.34 3.48
CA ALA A 113 14.06 -13.52 3.76
C ALA A 113 15.56 -13.24 3.54
N CYS A 114 15.91 -12.54 2.45
CA CYS A 114 17.27 -12.07 2.17
C CYS A 114 17.81 -11.17 3.29
N MET A 115 16.95 -10.28 3.80
CA MET A 115 17.29 -9.28 4.80
C MET A 115 17.17 -9.79 6.23
N LYS A 116 16.83 -11.07 6.48
CA LYS A 116 16.51 -11.59 7.82
C LYS A 116 17.61 -11.28 8.85
N ASP A 117 18.87 -11.48 8.46
CA ASP A 117 20.04 -11.25 9.31
C ASP A 117 20.55 -9.79 9.25
N PHE A 118 19.93 -8.96 8.42
CA PHE A 118 20.26 -7.55 8.17
C PHE A 118 19.13 -6.58 8.58
N GLY A 119 18.25 -7.01 9.49
CA GLY A 119 17.16 -6.19 10.03
C GLY A 119 15.80 -6.35 9.35
N GLY A 120 15.67 -7.19 8.33
CA GLY A 120 14.43 -7.50 7.64
C GLY A 120 14.00 -6.45 6.60
N PHE A 121 12.89 -6.73 5.93
CA PHE A 121 12.29 -5.86 4.92
C PHE A 121 10.77 -5.88 5.03
N GLU A 122 10.14 -4.71 4.96
CA GLU A 122 8.69 -4.55 5.00
C GLU A 122 8.33 -3.32 4.15
N HIS A 123 7.27 -3.43 3.34
CA HIS A 123 6.97 -2.44 2.32
C HIS A 123 6.50 -1.10 2.88
N ASN A 124 5.77 -1.05 4.00
CA ASN A 124 5.35 0.22 4.62
C ASN A 124 6.56 0.98 5.18
N LEU A 125 7.52 0.29 5.81
CA LEU A 125 8.81 0.86 6.21
C LEU A 125 9.59 1.36 5.00
N GLN A 126 9.56 0.60 3.90
CA GLN A 126 10.20 1.02 2.65
C GLN A 126 9.50 2.24 2.03
N SER A 127 8.16 2.33 2.08
CA SER A 127 7.40 3.49 1.60
C SER A 127 7.80 4.74 2.37
N LEU A 128 7.92 4.64 3.70
CA LEU A 128 8.43 5.73 4.53
C LEU A 128 9.88 6.11 4.17
N ARG A 129 10.74 5.12 3.96
CA ARG A 129 12.13 5.34 3.54
C ARG A 129 12.25 5.98 2.16
N VAL A 130 11.34 5.66 1.23
CA VAL A 130 11.25 6.31 -0.08
C VAL A 130 11.01 7.81 0.08
N VAL A 131 10.03 8.19 0.90
CA VAL A 131 9.65 9.60 1.06
C VAL A 131 10.58 10.38 1.99
N ASP A 132 11.32 9.71 2.87
CA ASP A 132 12.25 10.35 3.81
C ASP A 132 13.70 10.41 3.29
N VAL A 133 14.13 9.46 2.45
CA VAL A 133 15.56 9.24 2.15
C VAL A 133 15.86 9.03 0.68
N LEU A 134 15.08 8.21 -0.05
CA LEU A 134 15.53 7.66 -1.34
C LEU A 134 15.18 8.53 -2.55
N GLU A 135 14.04 9.22 -2.51
CA GLU A 135 13.71 10.23 -3.50
C GLU A 135 14.73 11.37 -3.44
N ASP A 136 15.15 11.86 -4.60
CA ASP A 136 16.22 12.85 -4.78
C ASP A 136 15.73 14.04 -5.61
N SER A 137 14.49 14.45 -5.37
CA SER A 137 13.81 15.48 -6.17
C SER A 137 14.07 16.92 -5.70
N TYR A 138 14.67 17.10 -4.52
CA TYR A 138 14.88 18.40 -3.88
C TYR A 138 16.35 18.63 -3.55
N ALA A 139 16.81 19.88 -3.64
CA ALA A 139 18.22 20.24 -3.43
C ALA A 139 18.60 20.34 -1.95
N ASP A 140 17.66 20.78 -1.11
CA ASP A 140 17.95 21.15 0.28
C ASP A 140 17.88 19.97 1.27
N PHE A 141 17.23 18.87 0.88
CA PHE A 141 16.99 17.72 1.74
C PHE A 141 16.79 16.41 0.96
N PRO A 142 17.09 15.26 1.58
CA PRO A 142 16.73 13.95 1.02
C PRO A 142 15.22 13.69 1.10
N GLY A 143 14.74 12.80 0.24
CA GLY A 143 13.33 12.43 0.16
C GLY A 143 12.46 13.53 -0.47
N ILE A 144 11.19 13.53 -0.09
CA ILE A 144 10.19 14.53 -0.48
C ILE A 144 9.59 15.26 0.75
N ASN A 145 10.18 15.07 1.93
CA ASN A 145 9.92 15.81 3.17
C ASN A 145 8.42 16.02 3.46
N LEU A 146 7.63 14.95 3.50
CA LEU A 146 6.18 15.01 3.77
C LEU A 146 5.87 15.45 5.21
N THR A 147 4.63 15.87 5.48
CA THR A 147 4.21 16.17 6.86
C THR A 147 4.19 14.91 7.72
N PHE A 148 4.27 15.11 9.04
CA PHE A 148 4.16 14.04 10.01
C PHE A 148 2.91 13.17 9.81
N GLU A 149 1.74 13.77 9.56
CA GLU A 149 0.46 13.06 9.45
C GLU A 149 0.45 12.11 8.24
N THR A 150 0.97 12.57 7.09
CA THR A 150 1.08 11.73 5.90
C THR A 150 2.05 10.57 6.14
N ARG A 151 3.21 10.86 6.75
CA ARG A 151 4.23 9.85 7.08
C ARG A 151 3.73 8.82 8.09
N GLU A 152 2.99 9.27 9.10
CA GLU A 152 2.34 8.41 10.07
C GLU A 152 1.29 7.50 9.39
N GLY A 153 0.51 8.05 8.47
CA GLY A 153 -0.50 7.31 7.71
C GLY A 153 0.08 6.24 6.78
N ILE A 154 1.24 6.49 6.17
CA ILE A 154 1.96 5.50 5.36
C ILE A 154 2.33 4.28 6.21
N LEU A 155 2.74 4.49 7.45
CA LEU A 155 3.19 3.42 8.33
C LEU A 155 2.00 2.76 9.04
N LYS A 156 1.43 1.71 8.45
CA LYS A 156 0.24 1.01 9.01
C LYS A 156 0.54 0.22 10.28
N HIS A 157 1.63 -0.56 10.24
CA HIS A 157 2.07 -1.42 11.33
C HIS A 157 3.59 -1.34 11.44
N CYS A 158 4.12 -1.47 12.66
CA CYS A 158 5.55 -1.45 12.89
C CYS A 158 5.90 -2.31 14.11
N ALA A 159 6.88 -3.20 13.95
CA ALA A 159 7.41 -3.95 15.09
C ALA A 159 8.11 -2.99 16.06
N LEU A 160 8.00 -3.22 17.37
CA LEU A 160 8.54 -2.31 18.40
C LEU A 160 10.04 -2.03 18.21
N LYS A 161 10.81 -3.04 17.79
CA LYS A 161 12.25 -2.88 17.48
C LYS A 161 12.53 -1.84 16.40
N HIS A 162 11.66 -1.74 15.39
CA HIS A 162 11.78 -0.75 14.32
C HIS A 162 11.24 0.61 14.77
N ALA A 163 10.15 0.62 15.53
CA ALA A 163 9.57 1.85 16.06
C ALA A 163 10.58 2.70 16.85
N GLN A 164 11.50 2.06 17.59
CA GLN A 164 12.56 2.73 18.35
C GLN A 164 13.50 3.58 17.48
N THR A 165 13.68 3.24 16.20
CA THR A 165 14.61 3.92 15.29
C THR A 165 13.93 4.87 14.32
N LEU A 166 12.59 4.96 14.35
CA LEU A 166 11.81 5.77 13.40
C LEU A 166 11.51 7.19 13.88
N GLY A 167 11.94 7.54 15.10
CA GLY A 167 11.72 8.87 15.68
C GLY A 167 10.25 9.14 15.97
N ASP A 168 9.78 10.32 15.57
CA ASP A 168 8.42 10.84 15.76
C ASP A 168 7.32 9.84 15.35
N VAL A 169 7.37 9.35 14.11
CA VAL A 169 6.35 8.42 13.57
C VAL A 169 6.36 7.05 14.25
N GLY A 170 7.48 6.69 14.88
CA GLY A 170 7.64 5.46 15.66
C GLY A 170 6.98 5.54 17.04
N GLN A 171 6.90 6.74 17.63
CA GLN A 171 6.38 6.93 19.00
C GLN A 171 4.95 6.42 19.17
N ARG A 172 4.12 6.54 18.13
CA ARG A 172 2.74 5.99 18.15
C ARG A 172 2.71 4.51 18.53
N PHE A 173 3.63 3.70 18.00
CA PHE A 173 3.68 2.26 18.28
C PHE A 173 4.25 1.96 19.68
N LEU A 174 5.22 2.75 20.13
CA LEU A 174 5.80 2.62 21.47
C LEU A 174 4.78 2.96 22.57
N ASN A 175 4.02 4.04 22.34
CA ASN A 175 3.03 4.56 23.28
C ASN A 175 1.64 3.93 23.06
N LYS A 176 1.49 3.06 22.06
CA LYS A 176 0.23 2.39 21.68
C LYS A 176 -0.93 3.36 21.43
N THR A 177 -0.65 4.49 20.80
CA THR A 177 -1.67 5.47 20.41
C THR A 177 -2.23 5.16 19.03
N GLN A 178 -3.40 5.71 18.72
CA GLN A 178 -4.01 5.61 17.39
C GLN A 178 -3.48 6.71 16.46
N PRO A 179 -3.44 6.47 15.14
CA PRO A 179 -3.25 7.54 14.16
C PRO A 179 -4.54 8.32 13.93
N THR A 180 -4.46 9.31 13.04
CA THR A 180 -5.63 10.05 12.55
C THR A 180 -6.69 9.12 11.96
N LEU A 181 -7.95 9.57 11.93
CA LEU A 181 -9.04 8.80 11.31
C LEU A 181 -8.80 8.61 9.81
N GLU A 182 -8.18 9.58 9.14
CA GLU A 182 -7.79 9.51 7.73
C GLU A 182 -6.81 8.35 7.46
N ALA A 183 -5.84 8.13 8.34
CA ALA A 183 -4.92 7.00 8.25
C ALA A 183 -5.63 5.66 8.50
N GLN A 184 -6.50 5.60 9.52
CA GLN A 184 -7.29 4.39 9.81
C GLN A 184 -8.22 4.04 8.63
N LEU A 185 -8.89 5.05 8.07
CA LEU A 185 -9.76 4.93 6.90
C LEU A 185 -9.00 4.41 5.69
N THR A 186 -7.83 4.99 5.40
CA THR A 186 -7.05 4.60 4.22
C THR A 186 -6.67 3.12 4.26
N ASN A 187 -6.36 2.59 5.45
CA ASN A 187 -6.12 1.16 5.60
C ASN A 187 -7.34 0.31 5.22
N LEU A 188 -8.55 0.72 5.61
CA LEU A 188 -9.78 0.01 5.29
C LEU A 188 -10.19 0.17 3.82
N ALA A 189 -9.92 1.33 3.22
CA ALA A 189 -10.15 1.58 1.80
C ALA A 189 -9.22 0.73 0.92
N ASP A 190 -7.95 0.56 1.32
CA ASP A 190 -7.02 -0.38 0.70
C ASP A 190 -7.60 -1.81 0.73
N GLU A 191 -8.12 -2.22 1.89
CA GLU A 191 -8.78 -3.52 2.01
C GLU A 191 -10.00 -3.70 1.10
N ILE A 192 -10.81 -2.66 0.87
CA ILE A 192 -11.93 -2.73 -0.06
C ILE A 192 -11.42 -2.88 -1.49
N ALA A 193 -10.46 -2.05 -1.91
CA ALA A 193 -9.97 -2.03 -3.28
C ALA A 193 -9.33 -3.38 -3.66
N TYR A 194 -8.40 -3.90 -2.87
CA TYR A 194 -7.67 -5.12 -3.26
C TYR A 194 -8.60 -6.34 -3.36
N ASN A 195 -9.50 -6.55 -2.40
CA ASN A 195 -10.38 -7.73 -2.40
C ASN A 195 -11.29 -7.75 -3.63
N ASN A 196 -11.82 -6.60 -4.05
CA ASN A 196 -12.74 -6.53 -5.19
C ASN A 196 -12.04 -6.79 -6.52
N HIS A 197 -10.83 -6.31 -6.67
CA HIS A 197 -10.08 -6.43 -7.91
C HIS A 197 -9.50 -7.82 -8.08
N ASP A 198 -9.05 -8.44 -6.98
CA ASP A 198 -8.61 -9.83 -6.98
C ASP A 198 -9.75 -10.78 -7.37
N ILE A 199 -11.00 -10.48 -7.01
CA ILE A 199 -12.16 -11.21 -7.50
C ILE A 199 -12.34 -11.04 -9.02
N GLU A 200 -12.28 -9.79 -9.52
CA GLU A 200 -12.44 -9.52 -10.96
C GLU A 200 -11.35 -10.21 -11.78
N ASP A 201 -10.09 -10.11 -11.36
CA ASP A 201 -8.94 -10.71 -12.03
C ASP A 201 -8.94 -12.23 -11.90
N GLY A 202 -9.33 -12.77 -10.74
CA GLY A 202 -9.49 -14.21 -10.53
C GLY A 202 -10.56 -14.83 -11.42
N LEU A 203 -11.72 -14.17 -11.55
CA LEU A 203 -12.78 -14.60 -12.46
C LEU A 203 -12.35 -14.51 -13.91
N ARG A 204 -11.68 -13.42 -14.27
CA ARG A 204 -11.24 -13.17 -15.65
C ARG A 204 -10.15 -14.14 -16.11
N SER A 205 -9.23 -14.50 -15.22
CA SER A 205 -8.20 -15.50 -15.47
C SER A 205 -8.72 -16.94 -15.40
N GLY A 206 -9.95 -17.15 -14.93
CA GLY A 206 -10.55 -18.46 -14.75
C GLY A 206 -9.98 -19.25 -13.58
N LEU A 207 -9.22 -18.60 -12.69
CA LEU A 207 -8.64 -19.24 -11.50
C LEU A 207 -9.67 -19.47 -10.39
N ILE A 208 -10.71 -18.62 -10.36
CA ILE A 208 -11.90 -18.84 -9.55
C ILE A 208 -13.13 -18.81 -10.45
N SER A 209 -14.12 -19.60 -10.08
CA SER A 209 -15.40 -19.70 -10.79
C SER A 209 -16.49 -18.87 -10.11
N LEU A 210 -17.54 -18.54 -10.87
CA LEU A 210 -18.69 -17.83 -10.32
C LEU A 210 -19.42 -18.67 -9.27
N GLU A 211 -19.48 -19.98 -9.49
CA GLU A 211 -20.07 -20.97 -8.59
C GLU A 211 -19.36 -21.00 -7.24
N GLN A 212 -18.03 -20.92 -7.24
CA GLN A 212 -17.23 -20.80 -6.02
C GLN A 212 -17.52 -19.49 -5.28
N LEU A 213 -17.59 -18.36 -5.98
CA LEU A 213 -17.87 -17.06 -5.37
C LEU A 213 -19.28 -16.94 -4.81
N GLN A 214 -20.26 -17.63 -5.39
CA GLN A 214 -21.61 -17.73 -4.82
C GLN A 214 -21.66 -18.44 -3.47
N GLN A 215 -20.59 -19.11 -3.04
CA GLN A 215 -20.46 -19.66 -1.68
C GLN A 215 -19.96 -18.62 -0.66
N VAL A 216 -19.46 -17.47 -1.14
CA VAL A 216 -18.99 -16.38 -0.28
C VAL A 216 -20.16 -15.45 0.03
N PRO A 217 -20.62 -15.34 1.31
CA PRO A 217 -21.88 -14.68 1.64
C PRO A 217 -22.01 -13.24 1.12
N VAL A 218 -20.95 -12.43 1.27
CA VAL A 218 -20.96 -11.02 0.83
C VAL A 218 -21.14 -10.87 -0.68
N PHE A 219 -20.58 -11.80 -1.48
CA PHE A 219 -20.77 -11.80 -2.93
C PHE A 219 -22.13 -12.38 -3.30
N ALA A 220 -22.51 -13.50 -2.69
CA ALA A 220 -23.74 -14.22 -2.98
C ALA A 220 -24.99 -13.36 -2.77
N GLN A 221 -25.03 -12.60 -1.67
CA GLN A 221 -26.16 -11.72 -1.35
C GLN A 221 -26.36 -10.66 -2.44
N GLU A 222 -25.29 -9.98 -2.84
CA GLU A 222 -25.36 -8.96 -3.91
C GLU A 222 -25.63 -9.58 -5.27
N TYR A 223 -25.07 -10.76 -5.55
CA TYR A 223 -25.33 -11.49 -6.79
C TYR A 223 -26.82 -11.82 -6.95
N GLN A 224 -27.46 -12.33 -5.89
CA GLN A 224 -28.90 -12.61 -5.89
C GLN A 224 -29.73 -11.34 -6.03
N ALA A 225 -29.38 -10.27 -5.32
CA ALA A 225 -30.07 -8.98 -5.44
C ALA A 225 -30.02 -8.40 -6.86
N VAL A 226 -28.86 -8.54 -7.54
CA VAL A 226 -28.70 -8.12 -8.94
C VAL A 226 -29.56 -8.96 -9.88
N LEU A 227 -29.61 -10.28 -9.71
CA LEU A 227 -30.46 -11.14 -10.54
C LEU A 227 -31.95 -10.90 -10.32
N GLN A 228 -32.37 -10.62 -9.09
CA GLN A 228 -33.76 -10.27 -8.79
C GLN A 228 -34.17 -8.97 -9.50
N GLN A 229 -33.29 -7.96 -9.50
CA GLN A 229 -33.57 -6.69 -10.16
C GLN A 229 -33.40 -6.75 -11.69
N TYR A 230 -32.45 -7.55 -12.18
CA TYR A 230 -32.12 -7.68 -13.59
C TYR A 230 -32.03 -9.16 -14.02
N PRO A 231 -33.17 -9.87 -14.18
CA PRO A 231 -33.17 -11.32 -14.45
C PRO A 231 -32.48 -11.74 -15.74
N ALA A 232 -32.41 -10.84 -16.73
CA ALA A 232 -31.75 -11.09 -18.02
C ALA A 232 -30.26 -10.68 -18.04
N LEU A 233 -29.71 -10.15 -16.95
CA LEU A 233 -28.33 -9.71 -16.90
C LEU A 233 -27.40 -10.91 -16.78
N GLN A 234 -26.39 -10.98 -17.64
CA GLN A 234 -25.49 -12.12 -17.72
C GLN A 234 -24.02 -11.73 -17.98
N GLY A 235 -23.13 -12.70 -17.80
CA GLY A 235 -21.71 -12.58 -18.10
C GLY A 235 -21.02 -11.42 -17.37
N ARG A 236 -20.15 -10.70 -18.07
CA ARG A 236 -19.31 -9.64 -17.48
C ARG A 236 -20.11 -8.50 -16.85
N ARG A 237 -21.28 -8.15 -17.40
CA ARG A 237 -22.11 -7.06 -16.85
C ARG A 237 -22.72 -7.44 -15.51
N LEU A 238 -23.13 -8.70 -15.36
CA LEU A 238 -23.63 -9.22 -14.09
C LEU A 238 -22.55 -9.13 -13.00
N ILE A 239 -21.36 -9.66 -13.28
CA ILE A 239 -20.23 -9.64 -12.36
C ILE A 239 -19.87 -8.20 -11.94
N ARG A 240 -19.75 -7.28 -12.90
CA ARG A 240 -19.42 -5.88 -12.61
C ARG A 240 -20.48 -5.20 -11.76
N GLU A 241 -21.76 -5.44 -12.03
CA GLU A 241 -22.85 -4.88 -11.26
C GLU A 241 -22.86 -5.44 -9.82
N THR A 242 -22.62 -6.74 -9.65
CA THR A 242 -22.48 -7.38 -8.33
C THR A 242 -21.33 -6.79 -7.53
N LEU A 243 -20.12 -6.70 -8.11
CA LEU A 243 -18.96 -6.13 -7.43
C LEU A 243 -19.15 -4.66 -7.06
N ARG A 244 -19.74 -3.86 -7.96
CA ARG A 244 -20.06 -2.45 -7.68
C ARG A 244 -20.98 -2.30 -6.47
N ARG A 245 -22.02 -3.13 -6.36
CA ARG A 245 -22.93 -3.12 -5.20
C ARG A 245 -22.27 -3.64 -3.94
N MET A 246 -21.43 -4.66 -4.06
CA MET A 246 -20.65 -5.19 -2.95
C MET A 246 -19.72 -4.12 -2.34
N ILE A 247 -19.00 -3.37 -3.18
CA ILE A 247 -18.21 -2.20 -2.75
C ILE A 247 -19.12 -1.18 -2.05
N GLY A 248 -20.25 -0.83 -2.68
CA GLY A 248 -21.21 0.13 -2.12
C GLY A 248 -21.67 -0.26 -0.71
N ARG A 249 -22.02 -1.54 -0.51
CA ARG A 249 -22.44 -2.04 0.80
C ARG A 249 -21.32 -2.04 1.84
N MET A 250 -20.10 -2.42 1.46
CA MET A 250 -18.94 -2.34 2.36
C MET A 250 -18.67 -0.89 2.78
N VAL A 251 -18.76 0.05 1.84
CA VAL A 251 -18.58 1.49 2.09
C VAL A 251 -19.66 2.05 3.02
N VAL A 252 -20.93 1.70 2.79
CA VAL A 252 -22.04 2.12 3.66
C VAL A 252 -21.87 1.59 5.08
N ASP A 253 -21.60 0.29 5.24
CA ASP A 253 -21.37 -0.31 6.56
C ASP A 253 -20.18 0.33 7.28
N LEU A 254 -19.08 0.61 6.56
CA LEU A 254 -17.92 1.29 7.10
C LEU A 254 -18.27 2.68 7.63
N ILE A 255 -19.04 3.47 6.86
CA ILE A 255 -19.46 4.82 7.28
C ILE A 255 -20.34 4.73 8.53
N GLU A 256 -21.40 3.95 8.48
CA GLU A 256 -22.39 3.86 9.56
C GLU A 256 -21.77 3.33 10.86
N SER A 257 -20.97 2.27 10.75
CA SER A 257 -20.32 1.64 11.92
C SER A 257 -19.22 2.52 12.52
N SER A 258 -18.50 3.28 11.68
CA SER A 258 -17.49 4.21 12.16
C SER A 258 -18.13 5.45 12.79
N GLN A 259 -19.20 5.99 12.20
CA GLN A 259 -19.96 7.09 12.80
C GLN A 259 -20.52 6.71 14.17
N ALA A 260 -21.12 5.52 14.30
CA ALA A 260 -21.60 5.01 15.57
C ALA A 260 -20.47 4.85 16.60
N ALA A 261 -19.29 4.38 16.16
CA ALA A 261 -18.11 4.25 17.02
C ALA A 261 -17.61 5.61 17.52
N ILE A 262 -17.48 6.60 16.63
CA ILE A 262 -17.05 7.96 16.94
C ILE A 262 -18.03 8.59 17.93
N GLN A 263 -19.34 8.52 17.65
CA GLN A 263 -20.37 9.05 18.53
C GLN A 263 -20.35 8.39 19.92
N ALA A 264 -20.23 7.06 19.97
CA ALA A 264 -20.17 6.33 21.25
C ALA A 264 -18.89 6.64 22.04
N SER A 265 -17.78 6.98 21.37
CA SER A 265 -16.53 7.33 22.03
C SER A 265 -16.51 8.75 22.60
N GLY A 266 -17.40 9.64 22.12
CA GLY A 266 -17.48 11.02 22.57
C GLY A 266 -16.28 11.89 22.19
N VAL A 267 -15.46 11.48 21.23
CA VAL A 267 -14.30 12.26 20.79
C VAL A 267 -14.72 13.53 20.07
N GLU A 268 -14.14 14.66 20.46
CA GLU A 268 -14.35 15.97 19.85
C GLU A 268 -13.05 16.51 19.24
N THR A 269 -11.89 15.99 19.62
CA THR A 269 -10.58 16.45 19.15
C THR A 269 -9.73 15.32 18.56
N LEU A 270 -8.78 15.68 17.70
CA LEU A 270 -7.80 14.72 17.17
C LEU A 270 -6.96 14.09 18.29
N ALA A 271 -6.64 14.82 19.36
CA ALA A 271 -5.90 14.28 20.50
C ALA A 271 -6.66 13.14 21.19
N GLU A 272 -7.98 13.29 21.34
CA GLU A 272 -8.85 12.26 21.92
C GLU A 272 -8.98 11.04 21.00
N VAL A 273 -9.02 11.23 19.67
CA VAL A 273 -8.93 10.12 18.70
C VAL A 273 -7.66 9.31 18.93
N ARG A 274 -6.51 9.98 19.06
CA ARG A 274 -5.21 9.34 19.27
C ARG A 274 -5.15 8.58 20.60
N ALA A 275 -5.87 9.05 21.61
CA ALA A 275 -5.94 8.44 22.94
C ALA A 275 -6.90 7.24 23.03
N GLN A 276 -7.70 6.98 21.99
CA GLN A 276 -8.62 5.83 22.00
C GLN A 276 -7.84 4.51 22.09
N PRO A 277 -8.34 3.53 22.86
CA PRO A 277 -7.67 2.23 22.97
C PRO A 277 -7.77 1.40 21.68
N LEU A 278 -8.79 1.67 20.85
CA LEU A 278 -9.08 0.95 19.61
C LEU A 278 -9.32 1.94 18.47
N ALA A 279 -9.09 1.48 17.24
CA ALA A 279 -9.45 2.23 16.04
C ALA A 279 -10.96 2.51 15.99
N LEU A 280 -11.31 3.74 15.61
CA LEU A 280 -12.70 4.18 15.48
C LEU A 280 -13.24 3.94 14.07
N MET A 281 -12.37 3.98 13.05
CA MET A 281 -12.75 3.53 11.71
C MET A 281 -12.85 2.00 11.72
N ARG A 282 -14.05 1.46 11.50
CA ARG A 282 -14.31 0.02 11.57
C ARG A 282 -15.57 -0.39 10.83
N TYR A 283 -15.62 -1.67 10.48
CA TYR A 283 -16.82 -2.34 10.00
C TYR A 283 -17.68 -2.81 11.18
N GLY A 284 -18.98 -3.01 10.91
CA GLY A 284 -19.89 -3.73 11.78
C GLY A 284 -19.45 -5.20 11.94
N ASP A 285 -19.93 -5.85 13.00
CA ASP A 285 -19.50 -7.23 13.32
C ASP A 285 -19.85 -8.23 12.21
N ASP A 286 -21.05 -8.12 11.63
CA ASP A 286 -21.50 -8.95 10.50
C ASP A 286 -20.63 -8.73 9.26
N MET A 287 -20.47 -7.48 8.81
CA MET A 287 -19.62 -7.16 7.67
C MET A 287 -18.17 -7.61 7.87
N ARG A 288 -17.63 -7.45 9.08
CA ARG A 288 -16.29 -7.94 9.43
C ARG A 288 -16.19 -9.46 9.27
N GLN A 289 -17.18 -10.22 9.74
CA GLN A 289 -17.24 -11.67 9.58
C GLN A 289 -17.29 -12.07 8.11
N GLN A 290 -18.16 -11.44 7.31
CA GLN A 290 -18.30 -11.74 5.89
C GLN A 290 -17.02 -11.41 5.11
N LYS A 291 -16.39 -10.27 5.39
CA LYS A 291 -15.09 -9.89 4.81
C LYS A 291 -14.00 -10.91 5.15
N ASN A 292 -13.95 -11.39 6.39
CA ASN A 292 -12.99 -12.43 6.78
C ASN A 292 -13.22 -13.74 6.00
N GLY A 293 -14.49 -14.09 5.74
CA GLY A 293 -14.85 -15.19 4.86
C GLY A 293 -14.33 -15.00 3.43
N LEU A 294 -14.51 -13.80 2.85
CA LEU A 294 -13.98 -13.46 1.53
C LEU A 294 -12.44 -13.53 1.48
N LYS A 295 -11.75 -12.98 2.49
CA LYS A 295 -10.28 -13.05 2.56
C LYS A 295 -9.79 -14.50 2.61
N LYS A 296 -10.45 -15.34 3.41
CA LYS A 296 -10.14 -16.77 3.48
C LYS A 296 -10.34 -17.45 2.12
N PHE A 297 -11.44 -17.14 1.44
CA PHE A 297 -11.72 -17.67 0.12
C PHE A 297 -10.65 -17.29 -0.91
N LEU A 298 -10.29 -16.01 -1.01
CA LEU A 298 -9.26 -15.53 -1.94
C LEU A 298 -7.89 -16.14 -1.63
N ARG A 299 -7.54 -16.24 -0.35
CA ARG A 299 -6.32 -16.94 0.07
C ARG A 299 -6.28 -18.36 -0.45
N ASP A 300 -7.31 -19.14 -0.16
CA ASP A 300 -7.31 -20.58 -0.41
C ASP A 300 -7.50 -20.92 -1.90
N ASN A 301 -8.22 -20.09 -2.67
CA ASN A 301 -8.58 -20.39 -4.07
C ASN A 301 -7.82 -19.56 -5.12
N LEU A 302 -7.30 -18.39 -4.77
CA LEU A 302 -6.60 -17.50 -5.70
C LEU A 302 -5.10 -17.49 -5.43
N TYR A 303 -4.69 -17.05 -4.23
CA TYR A 303 -3.26 -16.84 -3.93
C TYR A 303 -2.46 -18.15 -3.84
N PHE A 304 -3.09 -19.23 -3.35
CA PHE A 304 -2.50 -20.58 -3.34
C PHE A 304 -2.79 -21.40 -4.60
N HIS A 305 -3.39 -20.80 -5.63
CA HIS A 305 -3.62 -21.51 -6.88
C HIS A 305 -2.28 -21.93 -7.53
N PRO A 306 -2.13 -23.17 -8.04
CA PRO A 306 -0.86 -23.65 -8.60
C PRO A 306 -0.23 -22.74 -9.66
N THR A 307 -1.05 -22.14 -10.53
CA THR A 307 -0.61 -21.16 -11.55
C THR A 307 0.05 -19.94 -10.91
N VAL A 308 -0.61 -19.32 -9.93
CA VAL A 308 -0.08 -18.16 -9.19
C VAL A 308 1.17 -18.56 -8.40
N TYR A 309 1.16 -19.74 -7.78
CA TYR A 309 2.30 -20.23 -7.00
C TYR A 309 3.56 -20.43 -7.85
N ARG A 310 3.44 -20.96 -9.08
CA ARG A 310 4.59 -21.11 -9.99
C ARG A 310 5.21 -19.75 -10.36
N MET A 311 4.37 -18.75 -10.59
CA MET A 311 4.80 -17.37 -10.84
C MET A 311 5.53 -16.78 -9.63
N THR A 312 4.91 -16.88 -8.45
CA THR A 312 5.49 -16.49 -7.17
C THR A 312 6.86 -17.14 -6.95
N TRP A 313 6.97 -18.45 -7.18
CA TRP A 313 8.24 -19.16 -7.01
C TRP A 313 9.35 -18.61 -7.92
N ARG A 314 9.07 -18.35 -9.21
CA ARG A 314 10.03 -17.75 -10.15
C ARG A 314 10.44 -16.34 -9.73
N ALA A 315 9.48 -15.51 -9.33
CA ALA A 315 9.74 -14.15 -8.86
C ALA A 315 10.70 -14.12 -7.66
N ARG A 316 10.53 -15.05 -6.72
CA ARG A 316 11.43 -15.21 -5.58
C ARG A 316 12.86 -15.56 -6.03
N GLN A 317 13.03 -16.49 -6.98
CA GLN A 317 14.36 -16.82 -7.50
C GLN A 317 15.08 -15.60 -8.09
N VAL A 318 14.35 -14.77 -8.84
CA VAL A 318 14.90 -13.53 -9.42
C VAL A 318 15.38 -12.57 -8.34
N VAL A 319 14.55 -12.29 -7.33
CA VAL A 319 14.91 -11.37 -6.24
C VAL A 319 16.10 -11.88 -5.43
N ARG A 320 16.11 -13.18 -5.07
CA ARG A 320 17.22 -13.82 -4.34
C ARG A 320 18.53 -13.70 -5.11
N ALA A 321 18.53 -14.09 -6.39
CA ALA A 321 19.73 -14.08 -7.22
C ALA A 321 20.28 -12.66 -7.41
N LEU A 322 19.42 -11.67 -7.66
CA LEU A 322 19.83 -10.27 -7.75
C LEU A 322 20.45 -9.79 -6.43
N PHE A 323 19.80 -10.08 -5.29
CA PHE A 323 20.33 -9.70 -3.99
C PHE A 323 21.70 -10.31 -3.72
N ASP A 324 21.87 -11.61 -3.97
CA ASP A 324 23.12 -12.31 -3.74
C ASP A 324 24.26 -11.80 -4.64
N ALA A 325 23.97 -11.56 -5.93
CA ALA A 325 24.96 -11.00 -6.85
C ALA A 325 25.43 -9.61 -6.40
N TYR A 326 24.50 -8.71 -6.06
CA TYR A 326 24.87 -7.36 -5.60
C TYR A 326 25.54 -7.35 -4.23
N LEU A 327 25.22 -8.32 -3.36
CA LEU A 327 25.86 -8.46 -2.05
C LEU A 327 27.30 -8.99 -2.21
N GLN A 328 27.52 -9.91 -3.14
CA GLN A 328 28.84 -10.43 -3.46
C GLN A 328 29.74 -9.38 -4.12
N ASP A 329 29.19 -8.57 -5.03
CA ASP A 329 29.94 -7.52 -5.71
C ASP A 329 29.09 -6.26 -5.94
N THR A 330 29.32 -5.25 -5.12
CA THR A 330 28.59 -3.98 -5.22
C THR A 330 28.89 -3.22 -6.51
N ARG A 331 29.97 -3.53 -7.24
CA ARG A 331 30.30 -2.89 -8.54
C ARG A 331 29.26 -3.20 -9.62
N LEU A 332 28.43 -4.22 -9.41
CA LEU A 332 27.30 -4.54 -10.27
C LEU A 332 26.11 -3.57 -10.10
N LEU A 333 26.05 -2.81 -8.99
CA LEU A 333 25.04 -1.78 -8.77
C LEU A 333 25.27 -0.57 -9.69
N THR A 334 24.25 0.26 -9.88
CA THR A 334 24.44 1.58 -10.50
C THR A 334 25.33 2.50 -9.65
N PRO A 335 26.03 3.50 -10.22
CA PRO A 335 26.94 4.37 -9.47
C PRO A 335 26.31 5.03 -8.24
N LYS A 336 25.04 5.46 -8.33
CA LYS A 336 24.29 6.02 -7.19
C LYS A 336 24.20 5.01 -6.03
N TYR A 337 23.83 3.77 -6.33
CA TYR A 337 23.64 2.74 -5.30
C TYR A 337 24.95 2.11 -4.82
N GLN A 338 26.02 2.15 -5.63
CA GLN A 338 27.38 1.87 -5.16
C GLN A 338 27.81 2.86 -4.07
N ALA A 339 27.56 4.16 -4.30
CA ALA A 339 27.85 5.20 -3.31
C ALA A 339 27.03 5.00 -2.03
N PHE A 340 25.74 4.64 -2.15
CA PHE A 340 24.90 4.31 -0.99
C PHE A 340 25.39 3.07 -0.25
N ALA A 341 25.77 1.99 -0.96
CA ALA A 341 26.29 0.79 -0.34
C ALA A 341 27.55 1.09 0.45
N LYS A 342 28.51 1.82 -0.13
CA LYS A 342 29.74 2.23 0.56
C LYS A 342 29.47 3.09 1.79
N ARG A 343 28.56 4.06 1.69
CA ARG A 343 28.20 4.93 2.83
C ARG A 343 27.53 4.13 3.95
N TYR A 344 26.49 3.38 3.63
CA TYR A 344 25.75 2.63 4.63
C TYR A 344 26.60 1.51 5.25
N GLU A 345 27.49 0.91 4.48
CA GLU A 345 28.46 -0.06 5.01
C GLU A 345 29.44 0.57 6.01
N ALA A 346 29.85 1.82 5.81
CA ALA A 346 30.67 2.54 6.79
C ALA A 346 29.89 2.82 8.09
N ASP A 347 28.58 3.03 8.00
CA ASP A 347 27.72 3.33 9.15
C ASP A 347 27.32 2.05 9.92
N ASP A 348 26.90 1.00 9.21
CA ASP A 348 26.23 -0.19 9.77
C ASP A 348 26.83 -1.54 9.28
N GLY A 349 28.03 -1.54 8.70
CA GLY A 349 28.70 -2.74 8.20
C GLY A 349 27.91 -3.50 7.14
N ASP A 350 27.96 -4.83 7.17
CA ASP A 350 27.27 -5.68 6.19
C ASP A 350 25.75 -5.41 6.13
N ALA A 351 25.13 -5.05 7.25
CA ALA A 351 23.70 -4.71 7.31
C ALA A 351 23.39 -3.42 6.53
N GLY A 352 24.28 -2.43 6.61
CA GLY A 352 24.19 -1.20 5.82
C GLY A 352 24.34 -1.44 4.33
N ARG A 353 25.33 -2.26 3.93
CA ARG A 353 25.50 -2.70 2.53
C ARG A 353 24.25 -3.41 2.02
N ALA A 354 23.74 -4.38 2.78
CA ALA A 354 22.53 -5.12 2.45
C ALA A 354 21.30 -4.21 2.32
N ARG A 355 21.17 -3.18 3.16
CA ARG A 355 20.10 -2.18 3.05
C ARG A 355 20.16 -1.40 1.74
N ALA A 356 21.34 -0.95 1.31
CA ALA A 356 21.47 -0.25 0.03
C ALA A 356 21.03 -1.12 -1.16
N ILE A 357 21.36 -2.42 -1.10
CA ILE A 357 20.96 -3.41 -2.12
C ILE A 357 19.44 -3.61 -2.09
N ALA A 358 18.84 -3.76 -0.90
CA ALA A 358 17.40 -3.87 -0.75
C ALA A 358 16.67 -2.62 -1.28
N ASP A 359 17.19 -1.42 -1.03
CA ASP A 359 16.65 -0.18 -1.58
C ASP A 359 16.70 -0.15 -3.10
N PHE A 360 17.77 -0.67 -3.70
CA PHE A 360 17.91 -0.76 -5.15
C PHE A 360 16.88 -1.71 -5.74
N ILE A 361 16.81 -2.94 -5.22
CA ILE A 361 15.89 -3.99 -5.70
C ILE A 361 14.44 -3.56 -5.51
N ALA A 362 14.06 -3.07 -4.32
CA ALA A 362 12.70 -2.59 -4.08
C ALA A 362 12.31 -1.41 -4.98
N GLY A 363 13.30 -0.60 -5.39
CA GLY A 363 13.14 0.51 -6.30
C GLY A 363 12.94 0.13 -7.78
N MET A 364 13.17 -1.13 -8.16
CA MET A 364 13.02 -1.60 -9.54
C MET A 364 11.54 -1.74 -9.94
N THR A 365 11.26 -1.75 -11.24
CA THR A 365 9.99 -2.26 -11.79
C THR A 365 10.13 -3.74 -12.13
N ASP A 366 9.03 -4.45 -12.37
CA ASP A 366 9.09 -5.89 -12.67
C ASP A 366 9.92 -6.17 -13.93
N ARG A 367 9.71 -5.35 -14.97
CA ARG A 367 10.46 -5.44 -16.23
C ARG A 367 11.95 -5.13 -16.04
N TYR A 368 12.26 -4.14 -15.20
CA TYR A 368 13.65 -3.80 -14.91
C TYR A 368 14.35 -4.94 -14.16
N ALA A 369 13.71 -5.50 -13.12
CA ALA A 369 14.26 -6.62 -12.36
C ALA A 369 14.52 -7.85 -13.26
N MET A 370 13.57 -8.20 -14.13
CA MET A 370 13.77 -9.29 -15.11
C MET A 370 14.92 -9.02 -16.07
N ARG A 371 15.09 -7.77 -16.52
CA ARG A 371 16.19 -7.39 -17.41
C ARG A 371 17.54 -7.47 -16.71
N GLU A 372 17.66 -6.95 -15.50
CA GLU A 372 18.90 -7.05 -14.71
C GLU A 372 19.28 -8.51 -14.47
N TYR A 373 18.29 -9.35 -14.12
CA TYR A 373 18.51 -10.77 -13.94
C TYR A 373 19.02 -11.43 -15.22
N GLY A 374 18.41 -11.14 -16.38
CA GLY A 374 18.90 -11.62 -17.67
C GLY A 374 20.33 -11.15 -17.97
N GLN A 375 20.65 -9.87 -17.74
CA GLN A 375 21.99 -9.35 -18.01
C GLN A 375 23.09 -9.98 -17.14
N LEU A 376 22.76 -10.36 -15.90
CA LEU A 376 23.72 -10.92 -14.96
C LEU A 376 23.89 -12.45 -15.11
N PHE A 377 22.82 -13.16 -15.46
CA PHE A 377 22.79 -14.63 -15.40
C PHE A 377 22.54 -15.32 -16.74
N ASP A 378 22.00 -14.62 -17.75
CA ASP A 378 21.76 -15.17 -19.08
C ASP A 378 22.89 -14.79 -20.06
N LEU A 379 23.87 -15.69 -20.17
CA LEU A 379 25.01 -15.54 -21.06
C LEU A 379 24.65 -15.70 -22.56
N SER A 380 23.43 -16.13 -22.89
CA SER A 380 23.01 -16.32 -24.28
C SER A 380 22.84 -14.99 -25.05
N GLY A 381 22.73 -13.88 -24.32
CA GLY A 381 22.66 -12.51 -24.86
C GLY A 381 24.01 -11.80 -25.04
N LEU A 382 25.13 -12.40 -24.62
CA LEU A 382 26.47 -11.87 -24.88
C LEU A 382 26.81 -12.08 -26.36
N ARG A 383 26.58 -11.04 -27.17
CA ARG A 383 27.13 -10.93 -28.52
C ARG A 383 28.45 -10.19 -28.51
#